data_AF-A0A154PDG3-F1
#
_entry.id   AF-A0A154PDG3-F1
#
_cell.length_a   1.000
_cell.length_b   1.000
_cell.length_c   1.000
_cell.angle_alpha   90.00
_cell.angle_beta   90.00
_cell.angle_gamma   90.00
#
_symmetry.space_group_name_H-M   'P 1'
#
loop_
_entity.id
_entity.type
_entity.pdbx_description
1 polymer ?
#
loop_
_entity_poly.entity_id
_entity_poly.type
_entity_poly.pdbx_seq_one_letter_code
_entity_poly.pdbx_strand_id
1 'polypeptide(L)'
;MAPVPLEGHQTPVTNNIPQEGNRGGSISLGILIDFIIQRTYHELTVLAELLPRKTDMERKIEIYNFSARTRQLYVRLLALVKWANSASKVDKSAV
;
A
#
# COMPACT_ATOMS: atom_id res chain seq x y z
N MET A 1 -60.86 33.20 -16.14
CA MET A 1 -59.54 33.45 -15.53
C MET A 1 -58.78 32.13 -15.61
N ALA A 2 -57.98 31.94 -16.65
CA ALA A 2 -57.21 30.71 -16.88
C ALA A 2 -55.86 30.82 -16.16
N PRO A 3 -55.36 29.76 -15.51
CA PRO A 3 -54.12 29.83 -14.75
C PRO A 3 -52.91 29.92 -15.70
N VAL A 4 -52.01 30.85 -15.39
CA VAL A 4 -50.74 31.09 -16.10
C VAL A 4 -49.76 29.95 -15.78
N PRO A 5 -49.11 29.31 -16.77
CA PRO A 5 -48.05 28.33 -16.51
C PRO A 5 -46.78 29.01 -16.00
N LEU A 6 -46.26 28.57 -14.85
CA LEU A 6 -44.90 28.89 -14.40
C LEU A 6 -43.91 28.01 -15.18
N GLU A 7 -43.10 28.63 -16.04
CA GLU A 7 -41.96 28.01 -16.72
C GLU A 7 -40.95 27.44 -15.72
N GLY A 8 -41.06 26.16 -15.43
CA GLY A 8 -39.99 25.35 -14.86
C GLY A 8 -38.97 25.01 -15.94
N HIS A 9 -38.04 25.92 -16.23
CA HIS A 9 -36.81 25.58 -16.96
C HIS A 9 -35.90 24.75 -16.05
N GLN A 10 -36.21 23.45 -15.93
CA GLN A 10 -35.24 22.44 -15.54
C GLN A 10 -34.23 22.30 -16.68
N THR A 11 -33.07 22.93 -16.54
CA THR A 11 -31.87 22.44 -17.22
C THR A 11 -31.28 21.32 -16.36
N PRO A 12 -31.28 20.06 -16.81
CA PRO A 12 -30.42 19.05 -16.21
C PRO A 12 -29.01 19.38 -16.71
N VAL A 13 -28.30 20.26 -16.01
CA VAL A 13 -26.85 20.29 -16.19
C VAL A 13 -26.35 19.06 -15.45
N THR A 14 -26.25 17.98 -16.22
CA THR A 14 -25.55 16.75 -15.90
C THR A 14 -24.19 17.14 -15.33
N ASN A 15 -24.08 17.16 -14.01
CA ASN A 15 -22.80 17.29 -13.34
C ASN A 15 -22.06 15.98 -13.61
N ASN A 16 -21.37 15.92 -14.75
CA ASN A 16 -20.32 14.94 -15.02
C ASN A 16 -19.13 15.24 -14.11
N ILE A 17 -19.36 15.17 -12.80
CA ILE A 17 -18.28 14.90 -11.85
C ILE A 17 -17.83 13.50 -12.26
N PRO A 18 -16.58 13.31 -12.72
CA PRO A 18 -16.03 11.97 -12.85
C PRO A 18 -16.12 11.37 -11.46
N GLN A 19 -17.07 10.46 -11.30
CA GLN A 19 -17.21 9.66 -10.11
C GLN A 19 -15.85 9.01 -9.91
N GLU A 20 -15.10 9.44 -8.89
CA GLU A 20 -13.84 8.82 -8.51
C GLU A 20 -14.18 7.38 -8.17
N GLY A 21 -14.03 6.51 -9.18
CA GLY A 21 -14.24 5.09 -9.06
C GLY A 21 -13.36 4.59 -7.95
N ASN A 22 -14.01 4.23 -6.84
CA ASN A 22 -13.59 3.29 -5.81
C ASN A 22 -12.09 2.91 -5.87
N ARG A 23 -11.20 3.83 -5.51
CA ARG A 23 -9.74 3.57 -5.40
C ARG A 23 -9.40 2.69 -4.18
N GLY A 24 -10.35 1.89 -3.68
CA GLY A 24 -10.24 1.13 -2.43
C GLY A 24 -9.30 -0.09 -2.49
N GLY A 25 -8.58 -0.30 -3.60
CA GLY A 25 -7.71 -1.46 -3.80
C GLY A 25 -6.21 -1.17 -3.87
N SER A 26 -5.79 0.11 -3.86
CA SER A 26 -4.37 0.47 -3.97
C SER A 26 -3.84 1.05 -2.65
N ILE A 27 -2.60 0.67 -2.31
CA ILE A 27 -1.85 1.19 -1.16
C ILE A 27 -0.74 2.11 -1.67
N SER A 28 -0.52 3.24 -1.01
CA SER A 28 0.61 4.10 -1.37
C SER A 28 1.92 3.38 -1.04
N LEU A 29 2.90 3.50 -1.94
CA LEU A 29 4.20 2.88 -1.74
C LEU A 29 4.88 3.37 -0.46
N GLY A 30 4.68 4.65 -0.09
CA GLY A 30 5.16 5.21 1.17
C GLY A 30 4.62 4.48 2.39
N ILE A 31 3.30 4.27 2.47
CA ILE A 31 2.68 3.54 3.59
C ILE A 31 3.19 2.09 3.65
N LEU A 32 3.36 1.44 2.50
CA LEU A 32 3.92 0.09 2.46
C LEU A 32 5.36 0.05 2.99
N ILE A 33 6.18 1.04 2.65
CA ILE A 33 7.55 1.17 3.16
C ILE A 33 7.53 1.34 4.67
N ASP A 34 6.68 2.22 5.21
CA ASP A 34 6.55 2.45 6.66
C ASP A 34 6.18 1.15 7.39
N PHE A 35 5.23 0.38 6.87
CA PHE A 35 4.87 -0.92 7.45
C PHE A 35 6.01 -1.94 7.41
N ILE A 36 6.75 -2.02 6.29
CA ILE A 36 7.90 -2.93 6.18
C ILE A 36 8.98 -2.56 7.18
N ILE A 37 9.27 -1.27 7.33
CA ILE A 37 10.26 -0.76 8.30
C ILE A 37 9.82 -1.10 9.72
N GLN A 38 8.59 -0.73 10.11
CA GLN A 38 8.06 -0.97 11.45
C GLN A 38 8.08 -2.47 11.79
N ARG A 39 7.61 -3.31 10.88
CA ARG A 39 7.63 -4.77 11.05
C ARG A 39 9.06 -5.29 11.22
N THR A 40 10.01 -4.84 10.40
CA THR A 40 11.40 -5.28 10.48
C THR A 40 12.03 -4.92 11.82
N TYR A 41 11.80 -3.68 12.29
CA TYR A 41 12.27 -3.24 13.60
C TYR A 41 11.65 -4.04 14.74
N HIS A 42 10.34 -4.28 14.68
CA HIS A 42 9.67 -5.09 15.69
C HIS A 42 10.24 -6.51 15.77
N GLU A 43 10.37 -7.19 14.61
CA GLU A 43 10.97 -8.53 14.56
C GLU A 43 12.43 -8.54 15.06
N LEU A 44 13.20 -7.49 14.78
CA LEU A 44 14.58 -7.33 15.27
C LEU A 44 14.63 -7.16 16.79
N THR A 45 13.77 -6.32 17.37
CA THR A 45 13.70 -6.10 18.83
C THR A 45 13.35 -7.39 19.55
N VAL A 46 12.31 -8.11 19.08
CA VAL A 46 11.91 -9.40 19.65
C VAL A 46 13.06 -10.41 19.55
N LEU A 47 13.76 -10.48 18.41
CA LEU A 47 14.93 -11.34 18.27
C LEU A 47 16.00 -11.00 19.31
N ALA A 48 16.34 -9.72 19.47
CA ALA A 48 17.35 -9.26 20.41
C ALA A 48 17.01 -9.61 21.86
N GLU A 49 15.74 -9.53 22.25
CA GLU A 49 15.28 -9.90 23.60
C GLU A 49 15.35 -11.42 23.86
N LEU A 50 15.19 -12.25 22.83
CA LEU A 50 15.17 -13.71 22.97
C LEU A 50 16.56 -14.35 22.87
N LEU A 51 17.50 -13.74 22.14
CA LEU A 51 18.85 -14.29 21.92
C LEU A 51 19.61 -14.67 23.21
N PRO A 52 19.61 -13.87 24.30
CA PRO A 52 20.37 -14.19 25.51
C PRO A 52 20.01 -15.55 26.11
N ARG A 53 18.76 -15.99 25.94
CA ARG A 53 18.21 -17.23 26.53
C ARG A 53 18.50 -18.50 25.70
N LYS A 54 19.12 -18.37 24.53
CA LYS A 54 19.41 -19.46 23.59
C LYS A 54 20.88 -19.90 23.62
N THR A 55 21.16 -21.13 23.21
CA THR A 55 22.53 -21.62 22.98
C THR A 55 23.15 -20.93 21.76
N ASP A 56 24.49 -20.95 21.64
CA ASP A 56 25.17 -20.27 20.52
C ASP A 56 24.75 -20.80 19.14
N MET A 57 24.51 -22.10 19.01
CA MET A 57 24.03 -22.69 17.76
C MET A 57 22.63 -22.15 17.41
N GLU A 58 21.71 -22.15 18.36
CA GLU A 58 20.35 -21.62 18.15
C GLU A 58 20.37 -20.12 17.82
N ARG A 59 21.18 -19.31 18.52
CA ARG A 59 21.35 -17.89 18.21
C ARG A 59 21.75 -17.67 16.76
N LYS A 60 22.76 -18.41 16.28
CA LYS A 60 23.22 -18.32 14.88
C LYS A 60 22.13 -18.67 13.89
N ILE A 61 21.35 -19.72 14.17
CA ILE A 61 20.23 -20.13 13.32
C ILE A 61 19.15 -19.05 13.26
N GLU A 62 18.75 -18.49 14.41
CA GLU A 62 17.73 -17.45 14.48
C GLU A 62 18.15 -16.16 13.75
N ILE A 63 19.41 -15.72 13.95
CA ILE A 63 19.97 -14.56 13.26
C ILE A 63 19.98 -14.78 11.74
N TYR A 64 20.42 -15.96 11.29
CA TYR A 64 20.42 -16.31 9.87
C TYR A 64 19.00 -16.29 9.30
N ASN A 65 18.05 -16.92 9.99
CA ASN A 65 16.67 -17.02 9.55
C ASN A 65 16.00 -15.64 9.46
N PHE A 66 16.19 -14.78 10.47
CA PHE A 66 15.75 -13.39 10.42
C PHE A 66 16.36 -12.66 9.22
N SER A 67 17.69 -12.74 9.05
CA SER A 67 18.39 -12.08 7.96
C SER A 67 17.89 -12.53 6.59
N ALA A 68 17.68 -13.84 6.39
CA ALA A 68 17.19 -14.40 5.15
C ALA A 68 15.76 -13.94 4.81
N ARG A 69 14.84 -13.96 5.80
CA ARG A 69 13.46 -13.48 5.63
C ARG A 69 13.42 -11.98 5.32
N THR A 70 14.15 -11.18 6.10
CA THR A 70 14.24 -9.73 5.93
C THR A 70 14.80 -9.40 4.55
N ARG A 71 15.91 -10.03 4.14
CA ARG A 71 16.47 -9.81 2.80
C ARG A 71 15.46 -10.06 1.69
N GLN A 72 14.71 -11.17 1.74
CA GLN A 72 13.70 -11.47 0.73
C GLN A 72 12.57 -10.43 0.70
N LEU A 73 12.15 -9.91 1.85
CA LEU A 73 11.17 -8.83 1.92
C LEU A 73 11.67 -7.55 1.23
N TYR A 74 12.90 -7.13 1.50
CA TYR A 74 13.48 -5.93 0.88
C TYR A 74 13.80 -6.11 -0.61
N VAL A 75 14.13 -7.33 -1.06
CA VAL A 75 14.28 -7.64 -2.49
C VAL A 75 12.94 -7.46 -3.22
N ARG A 76 11.82 -7.89 -2.63
CA ARG A 76 10.47 -7.67 -3.19
C ARG A 76 10.11 -6.19 -3.21
N LEU A 77 10.41 -5.47 -2.12
CA LEU A 77 10.20 -4.01 -2.07
C LEU A 77 11.02 -3.30 -3.16
N LEU A 78 12.28 -3.67 -3.35
CA LEU A 78 13.12 -3.12 -4.42
C LEU A 78 12.50 -3.36 -5.81
N ALA A 79 11.95 -4.55 -6.06
CA ALA A 79 11.26 -4.84 -7.31
C ALA A 79 10.05 -3.91 -7.50
N LEU A 80 9.25 -3.69 -6.46
CA LEU A 80 8.12 -2.75 -6.49
C LEU A 80 8.56 -1.30 -6.77
N VAL A 81 9.63 -0.84 -6.11
CA VAL A 81 10.19 0.50 -6.32
C VAL A 81 10.66 0.68 -7.77
N LYS A 82 11.35 -0.31 -8.33
CA LYS A 82 11.79 -0.27 -9.73
C LYS A 82 10.59 -0.27 -10.69
N TRP A 83 9.56 -1.05 -10.37
CA TRP A 83 8.33 -1.12 -11.16
C TRP A 83 7.48 0.15 -11.08
N ALA A 84 7.48 0.87 -9.95
CA ALA A 84 6.68 2.09 -9.74
C ALA A 84 6.92 3.16 -10.83
N ASN A 85 8.12 3.23 -11.40
CA ASN A 85 8.44 4.11 -12.54
C ASN A 85 7.61 3.84 -13.80
N SER A 86 7.04 2.64 -13.92
CA SER A 86 6.18 2.21 -15.04
C SER A 86 4.71 2.08 -14.64
N ALA A 87 4.34 2.30 -13.37
CA ALA A 87 2.98 2.09 -12.87
C ALA A 87 1.95 2.97 -13.59
N SER A 88 2.31 4.21 -13.93
CA SER A 88 1.43 5.16 -14.63
C SER A 88 1.00 4.69 -16.03
N LYS A 89 1.68 3.68 -16.62
CA LYS A 89 1.24 3.05 -17.87
C LYS A 89 0.10 2.06 -17.62
N VAL A 90 0.16 1.33 -16.50
CA VAL A 90 -0.84 0.34 -16.08
C VAL A 90 -2.11 1.04 -15.62
N ASP A 91 -1.97 2.14 -14.87
CA ASP A 91 -3.13 2.93 -14.40
C ASP A 91 -3.99 3.45 -15.56
N LYS A 92 -3.37 3.83 -16.69
CA LYS A 92 -4.08 4.29 -17.90
C LYS A 92 -4.82 3.17 -18.64
N SER A 93 -4.44 1.91 -18.44
CA SER A 93 -5.08 0.74 -19.05
C SER A 93 -6.19 0.14 -18.19
N ALA A 94 -6.30 0.58 -16.93
CA ALA A 94 -7.34 0.14 -16.00
C ALA A 94 -8.61 1.01 -16.06
N VAL A 95 -8.60 2.06 -16.89
CA VAL A 95 -9.72 2.97 -17.21
C VAL A 95 -10.23 2.65 -18.61
#